data_AF-A0A969HY65-F1
#
_entry.id   AF-A0A969HY65-F1
#
_cell.length_a   1.000
_cell.length_b   1.000
_cell.length_c   1.000
_cell.angle_alpha   90.00
_cell.angle_beta   90.00
_cell.angle_gamma   90.00
#
_symmetry.space_group_name_H-M   'P 1'
#
loop_
_entity.id
_entity.type
_entity.pdbx_description
1 polymer ?
#
loop_
_entity_poly.entity_id
_entity_poly.type
_entity_poly.pdbx_seq_one_letter_code
_entity_poly.pdbx_strand_id
1 'polypeptide(L)'
;MRWSNGNTSVGGQGQTVEGLECAATTPVGYHAHAHLSIFLNGEALAIPREVGIVTQSPTTACHYPVHTHDLTGMIHLHATAPTTFTLGQLFSIWGQPLQSTDIAGLLGDAGGRLRDGAGRGQQGR
;
A
#
# COMPACT_ATOMS: atom_id res chain seq x y z
N MET A 1 -13.06 6.53 -9.66
CA MET A 1 -11.70 6.21 -9.17
C MET A 1 -10.72 6.36 -10.31
N ARG A 2 -9.50 6.86 -10.03
CA ARG A 2 -8.47 7.14 -11.06
C ARG A 2 -7.73 5.87 -11.51
N TRP A 3 -7.48 4.96 -10.58
CA TRP A 3 -6.77 3.70 -10.82
C TRP A 3 -7.70 2.52 -10.58
N SER A 4 -7.41 1.39 -11.24
CA SER A 4 -8.08 0.11 -10.99
C SER A 4 -7.72 -0.43 -9.61
N ASN A 5 -8.60 -1.26 -9.04
CA ASN A 5 -8.31 -2.02 -7.82
C ASN A 5 -7.14 -2.98 -8.05
N GLY A 6 -6.42 -3.28 -6.97
CA GLY A 6 -5.29 -4.18 -7.00
C GLY A 6 -3.99 -3.56 -7.52
N ASN A 7 -3.01 -4.43 -7.70
CA ASN A 7 -1.71 -4.08 -8.29
C ASN A 7 -1.83 -3.96 -9.80
N THR A 8 -1.01 -3.11 -10.42
CA THR A 8 -0.84 -3.11 -11.88
C THR A 8 -0.08 -4.37 -12.32
N SER A 9 -0.08 -4.66 -13.62
CA SER A 9 0.63 -5.82 -14.19
C SER A 9 2.14 -5.82 -13.96
N VAL A 10 2.73 -4.67 -13.63
CA VAL A 10 4.16 -4.52 -13.32
C VAL A 10 4.47 -4.49 -11.82
N GLY A 11 3.44 -4.54 -10.96
CA GLY A 11 3.57 -4.58 -9.51
C GLY A 11 3.76 -5.99 -8.94
N GLY A 12 3.42 -6.15 -7.67
CA GLY A 12 3.42 -7.42 -6.96
C GLY A 12 2.37 -8.39 -7.50
N GLN A 13 2.79 -9.57 -7.94
CA GLN A 13 1.92 -10.64 -8.44
C GLN A 13 2.09 -11.93 -7.61
N GLY A 14 2.56 -11.79 -6.36
CA GLY A 14 2.82 -12.89 -5.43
C GLY A 14 4.31 -13.18 -5.22
N GLN A 15 5.19 -12.68 -6.09
CA GLN A 15 6.64 -12.73 -5.88
C GLN A 15 7.10 -11.78 -4.78
N THR A 16 8.29 -12.00 -4.20
CA THR A 16 8.89 -11.02 -3.29
C THR A 16 9.15 -9.68 -3.99
N VAL A 17 8.74 -8.57 -3.37
CA VAL A 17 8.96 -7.20 -3.87
C VAL A 17 9.64 -6.39 -2.78
N GLU A 18 10.81 -5.82 -3.04
CA GLU A 18 11.53 -4.98 -2.06
C GLU A 18 11.73 -5.67 -0.69
N GLY A 19 12.00 -6.99 -0.71
CA GLY A 19 12.15 -7.81 0.50
C GLY A 19 10.84 -8.20 1.19
N LEU A 20 9.68 -7.83 0.64
CA LEU A 20 8.36 -8.16 1.18
C LEU A 20 7.80 -9.39 0.47
N GLU A 21 7.61 -10.47 1.22
CA GLU A 21 6.96 -11.70 0.74
C GLU A 21 5.44 -11.54 0.71
N CYS A 22 4.79 -12.10 -0.30
CA CYS A 22 3.33 -12.22 -0.32
C CYS A 22 2.94 -13.55 0.32
N ALA A 23 2.34 -13.50 1.51
CA ALA A 23 2.02 -14.70 2.29
C ALA A 23 0.51 -14.93 2.41
N ALA A 24 0.09 -16.18 2.47
CA ALA A 24 -1.32 -16.55 2.70
C ALA A 24 -1.83 -16.14 4.10
N THR A 25 -0.91 -15.85 5.02
CA THR A 25 -1.21 -15.39 6.37
C THR A 25 -0.45 -14.11 6.64
N THR A 26 -1.10 -13.12 7.24
CA THR A 26 -0.44 -11.89 7.67
C THR A 26 0.01 -12.02 9.12
N PRO A 27 1.29 -11.76 9.44
CA PRO A 27 1.74 -11.75 10.83
C PRO A 27 0.98 -10.71 11.66
N VAL A 28 0.73 -11.02 12.93
CA VAL A 28 0.01 -10.14 13.88
C VAL A 28 0.87 -9.68 15.06
N GLY A 29 2.17 -9.97 15.05
CA GLY A 29 3.09 -9.54 16.13
C GLY A 29 3.31 -8.03 16.17
N TYR A 30 3.09 -7.36 15.04
CA TYR A 30 3.02 -5.91 14.88
C TYR A 30 1.99 -5.58 13.81
N HIS A 31 1.01 -4.75 14.16
CA HIS A 31 0.00 -4.25 13.24
C HIS A 31 -0.19 -2.74 13.45
N ALA A 32 -0.05 -1.97 12.38
CA ALA A 32 -0.23 -0.53 12.40
C ALA A 32 -0.97 -0.06 11.14
N HIS A 33 -1.52 1.14 11.22
CA HIS A 33 -2.12 1.83 10.08
C HIS A 33 -1.37 3.12 9.77
N ALA A 34 -1.17 3.35 8.47
CA ALA A 34 -0.78 4.64 7.92
C ALA A 34 -1.87 5.13 6.96
N HIS A 35 -1.85 6.41 6.60
CA HIS A 35 -2.81 6.98 5.66
C HIS A 35 -2.09 7.70 4.52
N LEU A 36 -2.39 7.32 3.29
CA LEU A 36 -1.91 7.99 2.09
C LEU A 36 -3.02 8.84 1.48
N SER A 37 -2.70 10.08 1.17
CA SER A 37 -3.57 10.98 0.42
C SER A 37 -2.80 11.53 -0.77
N ILE A 38 -3.39 11.40 -1.96
CA ILE A 38 -2.88 12.00 -3.20
C ILE A 38 -3.88 13.06 -3.64
N PHE A 39 -3.38 14.25 -3.97
CA PHE A 39 -4.20 15.34 -4.45
C PHE A 39 -3.78 15.74 -5.86
N LEU A 40 -4.76 15.94 -6.74
CA LEU A 40 -4.54 16.50 -8.07
C LEU A 40 -5.41 17.76 -8.20
N ASN A 41 -4.78 18.91 -8.44
CA ASN A 41 -5.46 20.20 -8.55
C ASN A 41 -6.39 20.53 -7.36
N GLY A 42 -5.99 20.11 -6.15
CA GLY A 42 -6.76 20.32 -4.91
C GLY A 42 -7.84 19.26 -4.64
N GLU A 43 -8.10 18.34 -5.58
CA GLU A 43 -9.04 17.23 -5.40
C GLU A 43 -8.34 16.01 -4.81
N ALA A 44 -8.90 15.44 -3.74
CA ALA A 44 -8.42 14.19 -3.15
C ALA A 44 -8.76 13.01 -4.06
N LEU A 45 -7.74 12.24 -4.45
CA LEU A 45 -7.90 11.03 -5.24
C LEU A 45 -7.95 9.81 -4.32
N ALA A 46 -8.93 8.94 -4.58
CA ALA A 46 -9.03 7.65 -3.88
C ALA A 46 -7.84 6.75 -4.21
N ILE A 47 -7.23 6.17 -3.17
CA ILE A 47 -6.26 5.09 -3.32
C ILE A 47 -7.04 3.78 -3.59
N PRO A 48 -6.62 2.92 -4.52
CA PRO A 48 -7.37 1.71 -4.81
C PRO A 48 -7.38 0.75 -3.62
N ARG A 49 -8.46 -0.01 -3.52
CA ARG A 49 -8.54 -1.19 -2.66
C ARG A 49 -7.73 -2.33 -3.27
N GLU A 50 -7.37 -3.29 -2.43
CA GLU A 50 -6.68 -4.53 -2.82
C GLU A 50 -5.25 -4.34 -3.33
N VAL A 51 -4.67 -3.14 -3.19
CA VAL A 51 -3.23 -2.98 -3.42
C VAL A 51 -2.50 -3.86 -2.42
N GLY A 52 -1.61 -4.72 -2.91
CA GLY A 52 -0.89 -5.71 -2.10
C GLY A 52 -1.69 -6.96 -1.73
N ILE A 53 -2.87 -7.18 -2.31
CA ILE A 53 -3.65 -8.40 -2.15
C ILE A 53 -3.73 -9.11 -3.51
N VAL A 54 -3.18 -10.32 -3.60
CA VAL A 54 -3.09 -11.08 -4.85
C VAL A 54 -3.91 -12.35 -4.74
N THR A 55 -5.01 -12.41 -5.48
CA THR A 55 -5.83 -13.62 -5.61
C THR A 55 -5.02 -14.72 -6.30
N GLN A 56 -4.83 -15.85 -5.63
CA GLN A 56 -4.10 -17.02 -6.12
C GLN A 56 -5.06 -18.08 -6.67
N SER A 57 -6.27 -18.16 -6.10
CA SER A 57 -7.36 -19.03 -6.56
C SER A 57 -8.72 -18.40 -6.18
N PRO A 58 -9.86 -18.98 -6.60
CA PRO A 58 -11.18 -18.49 -6.19
C PRO A 58 -11.39 -18.42 -4.67
N THR A 59 -10.59 -19.14 -3.88
CA THR A 59 -10.74 -19.24 -2.42
C THR A 59 -9.48 -18.82 -1.66
N THR A 60 -8.40 -18.44 -2.34
CA THR A 60 -7.13 -18.11 -1.69
C THR A 60 -6.52 -16.84 -2.29
N ALA A 61 -5.92 -16.04 -1.41
CA ALA A 61 -5.11 -14.89 -1.76
C ALA A 61 -3.83 -14.89 -0.91
N CYS A 62 -2.80 -14.23 -1.40
CA CYS A 62 -1.67 -13.83 -0.58
C CYS A 62 -1.72 -12.32 -0.34
N HIS A 63 -1.15 -11.89 0.77
CA HIS A 63 -1.12 -10.50 1.21
C HIS A 63 0.33 -10.10 1.42
N TYR A 64 0.73 -8.98 0.84
CA TYR A 64 1.98 -8.33 1.24
C TYR A 64 1.80 -7.66 2.61
N PRO A 65 2.87 -7.55 3.41
CA PRO A 65 2.91 -6.81 4.68
C PRO A 65 2.36 -5.39 4.63
N VAL A 66 2.41 -4.76 3.45
CA VAL A 66 1.94 -3.40 3.18
C VAL A 66 0.83 -3.48 2.13
N HIS A 67 -0.43 -3.24 2.53
CA HIS A 67 -1.59 -3.41 1.63
C HIS A 67 -2.78 -2.50 2.00
N THR A 68 -3.77 -2.41 1.11
CA THR A 68 -5.03 -1.65 1.32
C THR A 68 -6.25 -2.57 1.21
N HIS A 69 -7.30 -2.29 1.99
CA HIS A 69 -8.58 -3.02 1.93
C HIS A 69 -9.71 -2.23 1.27
N ASP A 70 -9.63 -0.90 1.30
CA ASP A 70 -10.69 -0.01 0.85
C ASP A 70 -10.13 1.20 0.09
N LEU A 71 -11.02 2.16 -0.21
CA LEU A 71 -10.73 3.33 -1.03
C LEU A 71 -10.29 4.56 -0.23
N THR A 72 -10.16 4.44 1.09
CA THR A 72 -9.89 5.58 1.98
C THR A 72 -8.44 6.04 1.91
N GLY A 73 -7.53 5.16 1.52
CA GLY A 73 -6.08 5.39 1.64
C GLY A 73 -5.47 4.86 2.93
N MET A 74 -6.24 4.13 3.75
CA MET A 74 -5.69 3.38 4.88
C MET A 74 -4.79 2.24 4.39
N ILE A 75 -3.54 2.27 4.84
CA ILE A 75 -2.52 1.27 4.56
C ILE A 75 -2.33 0.42 5.81
N HIS A 76 -2.49 -0.89 5.66
CA HIS A 76 -2.22 -1.90 6.68
C HIS A 76 -0.75 -2.28 6.64
N LEU A 77 -0.10 -2.27 7.81
CA LEU A 77 1.29 -2.63 8.01
C LEU A 77 1.37 -3.80 8.99
N HIS A 78 1.81 -4.97 8.53
CA HIS A 78 1.83 -6.21 9.30
C HIS A 78 3.25 -6.78 9.38
N ALA A 79 3.71 -7.14 10.57
CA ALA A 79 5.01 -7.77 10.77
C ALA A 79 5.00 -8.71 11.99
N THR A 80 6.05 -9.52 12.15
CA THR A 80 6.23 -10.36 13.34
C THR A 80 6.75 -9.57 14.54
N ALA A 81 7.45 -8.46 14.29
CA ALA A 81 7.97 -7.52 15.29
C ALA A 81 7.99 -6.10 14.69
N PRO A 82 8.09 -5.04 15.51
CA PRO A 82 8.19 -3.67 15.01
C PRO A 82 9.32 -3.52 13.98
N THR A 83 8.97 -2.96 12.83
CA THR A 83 9.91 -2.71 11.72
C THR A 83 9.47 -1.46 10.96
N THR A 84 10.34 -0.98 10.08
CA THR A 84 10.06 0.17 9.22
C THR A 84 9.61 -0.30 7.85
N PHE A 85 8.49 0.25 7.39
CA PHE A 85 8.04 0.15 6.01
C PHE A 85 8.21 1.49 5.32
N THR A 86 8.45 1.48 4.02
CA THR A 86 8.59 2.71 3.23
C THR A 86 7.38 2.93 2.32
N LEU A 87 7.11 4.19 1.98
CA LEU A 87 6.11 4.50 0.96
C LEU A 87 6.51 3.87 -0.40
N GLY A 88 7.81 3.82 -0.69
CA GLY A 88 8.33 3.17 -1.90
C GLY A 88 7.93 1.70 -2.01
N GLN A 89 7.95 0.94 -0.91
CA GLN A 89 7.49 -0.45 -0.90
C GLN A 89 6.03 -0.60 -1.33
N LEU A 90 5.13 0.27 -0.84
CA LEU A 90 3.74 0.27 -1.29
C LEU A 90 3.63 0.54 -2.79
N PHE A 91 4.37 1.54 -3.29
CA PHE A 91 4.33 1.90 -4.72
C PHE A 91 4.93 0.82 -5.62
N SER A 92 6.00 0.15 -5.18
CA SER A 92 6.57 -1.02 -5.87
C SER A 92 5.59 -2.19 -5.92
N ILE A 93 4.89 -2.49 -4.81
CA ILE A 93 3.84 -3.51 -4.77
C ILE A 93 2.67 -3.11 -5.69
N TRP A 94 2.23 -1.86 -5.62
CA TRP A 94 1.15 -1.34 -6.46
C TRP A 94 1.53 -1.35 -7.95
N GLY A 95 2.83 -1.27 -8.28
CA GLY A 95 3.32 -1.13 -9.64
C GLY A 95 3.04 0.26 -10.21
N GLN A 96 3.16 1.28 -9.36
CA GLN A 96 3.02 2.69 -9.70
C GLN A 96 4.34 3.43 -9.44
N PRO A 97 4.71 4.41 -10.28
CA PRO A 97 5.90 5.21 -10.05
C PRO A 97 5.77 6.06 -8.78
N LEU A 98 6.88 6.19 -8.04
CA LEU A 98 7.05 7.16 -6.97
C LEU A 98 8.32 7.97 -7.25
N GLN A 99 8.19 8.99 -8.08
CA GLN A 99 9.28 9.85 -8.52
C GLN A 99 8.89 11.33 -8.34
N SER A 100 9.88 12.21 -8.27
CA SER A 100 9.65 13.66 -8.11
C SER A 100 8.87 14.31 -9.26
N THR A 101 8.71 13.62 -10.38
CA THR A 101 7.96 14.10 -11.55
C THR A 101 6.80 13.19 -11.94
N ASP A 102 6.63 12.06 -11.25
CA ASP A 102 5.61 11.06 -11.57
C ASP A 102 5.21 10.32 -10.29
N ILE A 103 3.99 10.61 -9.82
CA ILE A 103 3.39 9.93 -8.68
C ILE A 103 2.17 9.17 -9.20
N ALA A 104 2.30 7.85 -9.33
CA ALA A 104 1.26 6.97 -9.84
C ALA A 104 0.65 7.40 -11.20
N GLY A 105 1.49 7.84 -12.13
CA GLY A 105 1.09 8.31 -13.46
C GLY A 105 0.54 9.74 -13.47
N LEU A 106 0.68 10.47 -12.35
CA LEU A 106 0.37 11.89 -12.26
C LEU A 106 1.67 12.67 -12.50
N LEU A 107 1.79 13.22 -13.71
CA LEU A 107 2.96 13.97 -14.14
C LEU A 107 2.92 15.41 -13.63
N GLY A 108 4.03 15.90 -13.09
CA GLY A 108 4.22 17.30 -12.68
C GLY A 108 5.39 17.49 -11.70
N ASP A 109 5.90 18.70 -11.54
CA ASP A 109 6.96 19.01 -10.58
C ASP A 109 6.46 18.82 -9.13
N ALA A 110 6.96 17.84 -8.39
CA ALA A 110 6.39 17.41 -7.12
C ALA A 110 6.44 18.47 -6.01
N GLY A 111 5.27 19.06 -5.73
CA GLY A 111 4.95 19.75 -4.48
C GLY A 111 3.96 18.95 -3.63
N GLY A 112 4.28 17.70 -3.27
CA GLY A 112 3.41 16.84 -2.45
C GLY A 112 3.75 16.89 -0.96
N ARG A 113 2.77 17.20 -0.09
CA ARG A 113 2.94 17.19 1.38
C ARG A 113 2.40 15.87 1.96
N LEU A 114 3.31 14.97 2.36
CA LEU A 114 2.97 13.81 3.19
C LEU A 114 2.58 14.30 4.60
N ARG A 115 1.42 13.84 5.10
CA ARG A 115 1.05 13.97 6.52
C ARG A 115 1.05 12.57 7.10
N ASP A 116 2.05 12.26 7.92
CA ASP A 116 2.09 11.01 8.65
C ASP A 116 1.15 11.10 9.86
N GLY A 117 0.10 10.29 9.85
CA GLY A 117 -0.90 10.18 10.90
C GLY A 117 -0.89 8.77 11.46
N ALA A 118 0.23 8.35 12.05
CA ALA A 118 0.36 7.03 12.66
C ALA A 118 -0.53 6.95 13.93
N GLY A 119 -1.74 6.38 13.77
CA GLY A 119 -2.59 5.99 14.88
C GLY A 119 -2.10 4.66 15.46
N ARG A 120 -1.43 4.69 16.62
CA ARG A 120 -1.04 3.49 17.36
C ARG A 120 -2.29 2.85 17.97
N GLY A 121 -2.85 1.85 17.29
CA GLY A 121 -3.87 0.97 17.85
C GLY A 121 -3.21 -0.14 18.67
N GLN A 122 -2.99 0.11 19.96
CA GLN A 122 -2.53 -0.91 20.89
C GLN A 122 -3.73 -1.78 21.30
N GLN A 123 -3.83 -3.01 20.82
CA GLN A 123 -4.74 -4.00 21.40
C GLN A 123 -3.91 -5.16 21.96
N GLY A 124 -3.64 -5.06 23.26
CA GLY A 124 -3.38 -6.22 24.09
C GLY A 124 -4.71 -6.79 24.58
N ARG A 125 -4.83 -8.12 24.52
CA ARG A 125 -5.16 -9.00 25.64
C ARG A 125 -4.69 -10.41 25.31
#